data_AF-A0A6A7BUS6-F1
#
_entry.id   AF-A0A6A7BUS6-F1
#
_cell.length_a   1.000
_cell.length_b   1.000
_cell.length_c   1.000
_cell.angle_alpha   90.00
_cell.angle_beta   90.00
_cell.angle_gamma   90.00
#
_symmetry.space_group_name_H-M   'P 1'
#
loop_
_entity.id
_entity.type
_entity.pdbx_description
1 polymer ?
#
loop_
_entity_poly.entity_id
_entity_poly.type
_entity_poly.pdbx_seq_one_letter_code
_entity_poly.pdbx_strand_id
1 'polypeptide(L)'
;MSLGQTMTKRSFFDIFWPAFEKAFTKENVLSAWRKTGIFPFDPEVVLSKLPAARPVAAQSSEELSTSKRQLRLKVGKISRRADPETRKVLQELSQSALNTAARLTLAEHRCFNLEKSLALERRMRKRKSRLMEQVRGMEGYGGALFVVTGVLQKVRELEQQQADAKEREEQEKAQRVRERAEAKALKAAETLRKRQERQAAKDARMAAKARKKAEVAARKSAAQYKDDDDDDDNDYVEEWQLRRSTRQAISKNN
;
A
#
# COMPACT_ATOMS: atom_id res chain seq x y z
N MET A 1 33.22 -20.50 -7.41
CA MET A 1 32.86 -21.08 -8.72
C MET A 1 33.59 -20.31 -9.81
N SER A 2 34.42 -20.98 -10.61
CA SER A 2 35.30 -20.37 -11.61
C SER A 2 34.51 -19.87 -12.82
N LEU A 3 34.38 -18.56 -12.98
CA LEU A 3 33.68 -17.90 -14.11
C LEU A 3 34.70 -17.27 -15.08
N GLY A 4 35.51 -18.15 -15.68
CA GLY A 4 36.43 -17.82 -16.78
C GLY A 4 36.31 -18.79 -17.97
N GLN A 5 35.40 -19.76 -17.92
CA GLN A 5 35.11 -20.60 -19.09
C GLN A 5 34.20 -19.81 -20.03
N THR A 6 34.68 -19.56 -21.24
CA THR A 6 33.82 -19.25 -22.37
C THR A 6 32.71 -20.30 -22.39
N MET A 7 31.45 -19.87 -22.26
CA MET A 7 30.29 -20.75 -22.28
C MET A 7 30.27 -21.49 -23.61
N THR A 8 30.78 -22.72 -23.61
CA THR A 8 30.71 -23.59 -24.78
C THR A 8 29.26 -24.00 -24.97
N LYS A 9 28.88 -24.32 -26.21
CA LYS A 9 27.52 -24.80 -26.52
C LYS A 9 27.11 -25.94 -25.58
N ARG A 10 28.00 -26.89 -25.29
CA ARG A 10 27.75 -27.98 -24.32
C ARG A 10 27.41 -27.46 -22.92
N SER A 11 28.27 -26.59 -22.35
CA SER A 11 28.03 -26.00 -21.03
C SER A 11 26.72 -25.20 -20.94
N PHE A 12 26.31 -24.54 -22.04
CA PHE A 12 25.00 -23.90 -22.12
C PHE A 12 23.86 -24.93 -22.08
N PHE A 13 23.94 -26.00 -22.89
CA PHE A 13 22.89 -27.02 -22.95
C PHE A 13 22.75 -27.79 -21.64
N ASP A 14 23.83 -28.03 -20.91
CA ASP A 14 23.81 -28.69 -19.59
C ASP A 14 22.99 -27.90 -18.55
N ILE A 15 22.95 -26.57 -18.65
CA ILE A 15 22.17 -25.69 -17.76
C ILE A 15 20.79 -25.42 -18.35
N PHE A 16 20.73 -25.20 -19.66
CA PHE A 16 19.51 -24.83 -20.38
C PHE A 16 18.50 -25.96 -20.37
N TRP A 17 18.90 -27.21 -20.64
CA TRP A 17 17.94 -28.30 -20.80
C TRP A 17 17.16 -28.61 -19.51
N PRO A 18 17.81 -28.73 -18.34
CA PRO A 18 17.08 -28.89 -17.07
C PRO A 18 16.21 -27.67 -16.72
N ALA A 19 16.67 -26.46 -17.05
CA ALA A 19 15.87 -25.25 -16.83
C ALA A 19 14.66 -25.18 -17.78
N PHE A 20 14.84 -25.59 -19.03
CA PHE A 20 13.82 -25.63 -20.06
C PHE A 20 12.76 -26.67 -19.72
N GLU A 21 13.13 -27.89 -19.31
CA GLU A 21 12.16 -28.91 -18.88
C GLU A 21 11.35 -28.45 -17.66
N LYS A 22 11.98 -27.76 -16.72
CA LYS A 22 11.28 -27.17 -15.56
C LYS A 22 10.35 -26.01 -15.94
N ALA A 23 10.75 -25.19 -16.91
CA ALA A 23 9.96 -24.04 -17.33
C ALA A 23 8.83 -24.41 -18.30
N PHE A 24 9.09 -25.35 -19.21
CA PHE A 24 8.22 -25.75 -20.31
C PHE A 24 7.23 -26.84 -19.89
N THR A 25 6.50 -26.58 -18.80
CA THR A 25 5.42 -27.44 -18.33
C THR A 25 4.08 -26.94 -18.87
N LYS A 26 3.11 -27.86 -19.02
CA LYS A 26 1.74 -27.51 -19.46
C LYS A 26 1.13 -26.40 -18.59
N GLU A 27 1.37 -26.46 -17.28
CA GLU A 27 0.87 -25.48 -16.32
C GLU A 27 1.47 -24.09 -16.54
N ASN A 28 2.78 -24.00 -16.78
CA ASN A 28 3.46 -22.73 -17.06
C ASN A 28 3.05 -22.13 -18.41
N VAL A 29 2.86 -22.99 -19.42
CA VAL A 29 2.35 -22.55 -20.72
C VAL A 29 0.93 -22.00 -20.56
N LEU A 30 0.03 -22.73 -19.89
CA LEU A 30 -1.34 -22.28 -19.64
C LEU A 30 -1.39 -21.01 -18.77
N SER A 31 -0.51 -20.87 -17.78
CA SER A 31 -0.44 -19.66 -16.96
C SER A 31 0.06 -18.46 -17.77
N ALA A 32 0.98 -18.65 -18.71
CA ALA A 32 1.42 -17.60 -19.64
C ALA A 32 0.26 -17.14 -20.55
N TRP A 33 -0.53 -18.07 -21.09
CA TRP A 33 -1.71 -17.75 -21.90
C TRP A 33 -2.81 -17.03 -21.11
N ARG A 34 -3.03 -17.42 -19.85
CA ARG A 34 -3.96 -16.72 -18.94
C ARG A 34 -3.49 -15.31 -18.65
N LYS A 35 -2.18 -15.13 -18.46
CA LYS A 35 -1.57 -13.82 -18.15
C LYS A 35 -1.67 -12.83 -19.31
N THR A 36 -1.69 -13.32 -20.54
CA THR A 36 -1.92 -12.47 -21.72
C THR A 36 -3.41 -12.21 -21.98
N GLY A 37 -4.32 -12.92 -21.31
CA GLY A 37 -5.75 -12.81 -21.57
C GLY A 37 -6.17 -13.36 -22.94
N ILE A 38 -5.29 -14.13 -23.60
CA ILE A 38 -5.58 -14.72 -24.92
C ILE A 38 -6.36 -16.03 -24.73
N PHE A 39 -5.93 -16.86 -23.78
CA PHE A 39 -6.59 -18.13 -23.49
C PHE A 39 -6.56 -18.49 -21.99
N PRO A 40 -7.73 -18.60 -21.32
CA PRO A 40 -9.06 -18.21 -21.80
C PRO A 40 -9.10 -16.72 -22.22
N PHE A 41 -10.00 -16.37 -23.14
CA PHE A 41 -10.10 -14.99 -23.63
C PHE A 41 -10.61 -14.08 -22.50
N ASP A 42 -9.73 -13.22 -22.00
CA ASP A 42 -10.00 -12.26 -20.93
C ASP A 42 -9.19 -10.96 -21.16
N PRO A 43 -9.74 -10.00 -21.92
CA PRO A 43 -9.03 -8.77 -22.28
C PRO A 43 -8.77 -7.86 -21.07
N GLU A 44 -9.53 -7.99 -19.97
CA GLU A 44 -9.41 -7.14 -18.79
C GLU A 44 -8.05 -7.30 -18.10
N VAL A 45 -7.42 -8.47 -18.22
CA VAL A 45 -6.06 -8.74 -17.71
C VAL A 45 -5.01 -7.77 -18.27
N VAL A 46 -5.25 -7.26 -19.48
CA VAL A 46 -4.39 -6.28 -20.15
C VAL A 46 -4.96 -4.87 -20.01
N LEU A 47 -6.27 -4.70 -20.21
CA LEU A 47 -6.92 -3.39 -20.19
C LEU A 47 -6.83 -2.70 -18.82
N SER A 48 -6.96 -3.44 -17.72
CA SER A 48 -6.83 -2.91 -16.35
C SER A 48 -5.45 -2.33 -16.02
N LYS A 49 -4.40 -2.75 -16.73
CA LYS A 49 -3.02 -2.29 -16.53
C LYS A 49 -2.67 -1.09 -17.41
N LEU A 50 -3.46 -0.84 -18.44
CA LEU A 50 -3.28 0.35 -19.24
C LEU A 50 -3.67 1.55 -18.36
N PRO A 51 -2.87 2.63 -18.36
CA PRO A 51 -3.26 3.83 -17.66
C PRO A 51 -4.64 4.24 -18.17
N ALA A 52 -5.58 4.53 -17.24
CA ALA A 52 -6.89 5.05 -17.58
C ALA A 52 -6.71 6.12 -18.67
N ALA A 53 -7.39 5.94 -19.80
CA ALA A 53 -7.27 6.84 -20.94
C ALA A 53 -7.34 8.26 -20.38
N ARG A 54 -6.22 8.99 -20.47
CA ARG A 54 -6.12 10.34 -19.93
C ARG A 54 -7.39 11.05 -20.38
N PRO A 55 -8.23 11.60 -19.48
CA PRO A 55 -9.36 12.37 -19.93
C PRO A 55 -8.77 13.31 -20.94
N VAL A 56 -9.30 13.28 -22.17
CA VAL A 56 -8.95 14.24 -23.19
C VAL A 56 -9.41 15.54 -22.58
N ALA A 57 -8.55 16.15 -21.77
CA ALA A 57 -8.67 17.52 -21.40
C ALA A 57 -8.84 18.15 -22.75
N ALA A 58 -10.04 18.69 -22.98
CA ALA A 58 -10.22 19.71 -23.97
C ALA A 58 -9.21 20.77 -23.59
N GLN A 59 -7.98 20.61 -24.06
CA GLN A 59 -7.04 21.69 -24.16
C GLN A 59 -7.77 22.61 -25.10
N SER A 60 -8.44 23.60 -24.51
CA SER A 60 -8.77 24.85 -25.15
C SER A 60 -7.45 25.47 -25.57
N SER A 61 -6.84 24.87 -26.58
CA SER A 61 -5.77 25.46 -27.36
C SER A 61 -6.51 26.36 -28.33
N GLU A 62 -6.72 27.57 -27.84
CA GLU A 62 -7.13 28.73 -28.63
C GLU A 62 -6.02 29.16 -29.61
N GLU A 63 -4.94 28.38 -29.69
CA GLU A 63 -3.89 28.51 -30.69
C GLU A 63 -4.01 27.42 -31.77
N LEU A 64 -4.70 27.77 -32.86
CA LEU A 64 -4.39 27.39 -34.25
C LEU A 64 -4.06 25.92 -34.60
N SER A 65 -4.38 24.93 -33.76
CA SER A 65 -4.30 23.53 -34.16
C SER A 65 -5.61 23.13 -34.82
N THR A 66 -5.74 23.38 -36.13
CA THR A 66 -6.74 22.66 -36.90
C THR A 66 -6.35 21.19 -36.89
N SER A 67 -6.91 20.44 -35.93
CA SER A 67 -6.79 18.99 -35.87
C SER A 67 -7.03 18.42 -37.27
N LYS A 68 -6.30 17.37 -37.68
CA LYS A 68 -6.39 16.78 -39.03
C LYS A 68 -7.86 16.56 -39.47
N ARG A 69 -8.73 16.24 -38.50
CA ARG A 69 -10.18 16.13 -38.68
C ARG A 69 -10.85 17.46 -39.03
N GLN A 70 -10.53 18.53 -38.31
CA GLN A 70 -11.04 19.88 -38.58
C GLN A 70 -10.58 20.41 -39.93
N LEU A 71 -9.32 20.17 -40.33
CA LEU A 71 -8.83 20.55 -41.66
C LEU A 71 -9.65 19.85 -42.76
N ARG A 72 -9.83 18.52 -42.65
CA ARG A 72 -10.67 17.75 -43.59
C ARG A 72 -12.12 18.24 -43.65
N LEU A 73 -12.70 18.60 -42.50
CA LEU A 73 -14.06 19.14 -42.44
C LEU A 73 -14.16 20.52 -43.11
N LYS A 74 -13.19 21.42 -42.89
CA LYS A 74 -13.14 22.74 -43.53
C LYS A 74 -12.97 22.60 -45.05
N VAL A 75 -12.02 21.76 -45.48
CA VAL A 75 -11.79 21.43 -46.89
C VAL A 75 -13.06 20.85 -47.54
N GLY A 76 -13.73 19.90 -46.88
CA GLY A 76 -14.97 19.31 -47.38
C GLY A 76 -16.18 20.27 -47.41
N LYS A 77 -16.21 21.31 -46.59
CA LYS A 77 -17.24 22.37 -46.67
C LYS A 77 -17.03 23.27 -47.89
N ILE A 78 -15.79 23.67 -48.14
CA ILE A 78 -15.42 24.54 -49.27
C ILE A 78 -15.52 23.77 -50.59
N SER A 79 -15.02 22.55 -50.62
CA SER A 79 -15.03 21.66 -51.80
C SER A 79 -16.43 21.32 -52.30
N ARG A 80 -17.46 21.40 -51.46
CA ARG A 80 -18.87 21.20 -51.85
C ARG A 80 -19.47 22.36 -52.64
N ARG A 81 -18.87 23.55 -52.55
CA ARG A 81 -19.33 24.78 -53.21
C ARG A 81 -18.40 25.24 -54.35
N ALA A 82 -17.31 24.52 -54.57
CA ALA A 82 -16.24 24.91 -55.48
C ALA A 82 -16.30 24.11 -56.79
N ASP A 83 -15.78 24.71 -57.86
CA ASP A 83 -15.66 24.09 -59.16
C ASP A 83 -14.75 22.84 -59.15
N PRO A 84 -14.88 21.94 -60.14
CA PRO A 84 -14.12 20.69 -60.17
C PRO A 84 -12.60 20.88 -60.12
N GLU A 85 -12.07 21.93 -60.77
CA GLU A 85 -10.64 22.26 -60.72
C GLU A 85 -10.22 22.76 -59.34
N THR A 86 -10.96 23.71 -58.77
CA THR A 86 -10.69 24.25 -57.43
C THR A 86 -10.76 23.15 -56.37
N ARG A 87 -11.67 22.17 -56.52
CA ARG A 87 -11.75 20.99 -55.65
C ARG A 87 -10.46 20.16 -55.69
N LYS A 88 -9.89 19.91 -56.88
CA LYS A 88 -8.65 19.14 -57.02
C LYS A 88 -7.48 19.84 -56.34
N VAL A 89 -7.29 21.13 -56.62
CA VAL A 89 -6.24 21.95 -56.00
C VAL A 89 -6.38 21.99 -54.48
N LEU A 90 -7.61 22.12 -53.97
CA LEU A 90 -7.87 22.13 -52.52
C LEU A 90 -7.55 20.77 -51.87
N GLN A 91 -7.81 19.67 -52.57
CA GLN A 91 -7.50 18.33 -52.09
C GLN A 91 -5.99 18.09 -52.06
N GLU A 92 -5.26 18.50 -53.10
CA GLU A 92 -3.79 18.45 -53.15
C GLU A 92 -3.16 19.28 -52.04
N LEU A 93 -3.64 20.50 -51.82
CA LEU A 93 -3.18 21.37 -50.74
C LEU A 93 -3.45 20.73 -49.36
N SER A 94 -4.65 20.18 -49.17
CA SER A 94 -4.98 19.46 -47.93
C SER A 94 -4.09 18.25 -47.70
N GLN A 95 -3.77 17.50 -48.76
CA GLN A 95 -2.93 16.31 -48.67
C GLN A 95 -1.48 16.68 -48.39
N SER A 96 -0.97 17.74 -49.03
CA SER A 96 0.34 18.32 -48.76
C SER A 96 0.46 18.77 -47.30
N ALA A 97 -0.52 19.53 -46.80
CA ALA A 97 -0.54 19.99 -45.41
C ALA A 97 -0.57 18.84 -44.38
N LEU A 98 -1.31 17.75 -44.68
CA LEU A 98 -1.32 16.57 -43.82
C LEU A 98 0.01 15.81 -43.86
N ASN A 99 0.66 15.76 -45.03
CA ASN A 99 1.96 15.10 -45.21
C ASN A 99 3.07 15.89 -44.50
N THR A 100 3.11 17.21 -44.65
CA THR A 100 4.09 18.07 -43.95
C THR A 100 3.91 17.97 -42.43
N ALA A 101 2.68 18.00 -41.92
CA ALA A 101 2.42 17.79 -40.50
C ALA A 101 2.90 16.42 -40.01
N ALA A 102 2.67 15.34 -40.78
CA ALA A 102 3.17 14.01 -40.44
C ALA A 102 4.71 13.96 -40.43
N ARG A 103 5.36 14.56 -41.44
CA ARG A 103 6.83 14.66 -41.52
C ARG A 103 7.41 15.44 -40.35
N LEU A 104 6.76 16.52 -39.93
CA LEU A 104 7.18 17.32 -38.77
C LEU A 104 7.15 16.47 -37.49
N THR A 105 6.03 15.79 -37.22
CA THR A 105 5.92 14.91 -36.03
C THR A 105 6.98 13.79 -36.03
N LEU A 106 7.28 13.21 -37.19
CA LEU A 106 8.34 12.21 -37.30
C LEU A 106 9.74 12.80 -37.07
N ALA A 107 10.00 14.01 -37.56
CA ALA A 107 11.26 14.71 -37.34
C ALA A 107 11.45 15.04 -35.85
N GLU A 108 10.43 15.57 -35.18
CA GLU A 108 10.45 15.85 -33.73
C GLU A 108 10.75 14.59 -32.92
N HIS A 109 10.05 13.49 -33.22
CA HIS A 109 10.31 12.20 -32.57
C HIS A 109 11.74 11.69 -32.81
N ARG A 110 12.28 11.87 -34.02
CA ARG A 110 13.66 11.50 -34.33
C ARG A 110 14.66 12.32 -33.53
N CYS A 111 14.50 13.64 -33.49
CA CYS A 111 15.34 14.54 -32.69
C CYS A 111 15.30 14.15 -31.21
N PHE A 112 14.12 13.97 -30.63
CA PHE A 112 13.96 13.54 -29.25
C PHE A 112 14.67 12.20 -28.95
N ASN A 113 14.50 11.21 -29.82
CA ASN A 113 15.14 9.91 -29.66
C ASN A 113 16.67 9.98 -29.78
N LEU A 114 17.18 10.81 -30.71
CA LEU A 114 18.60 11.06 -30.87
C LEU A 114 19.19 11.74 -29.64
N GLU A 115 18.53 12.77 -29.12
CA GLU A 115 18.93 13.46 -27.88
C GLU A 115 18.99 12.49 -26.70
N LYS A 116 17.96 11.65 -26.53
CA LYS A 116 17.92 10.62 -25.49
C LYS A 116 19.06 9.60 -25.65
N SER A 117 19.29 9.11 -26.87
CA SER A 117 20.39 8.19 -27.18
C SER A 117 21.75 8.82 -26.87
N LEU A 118 21.95 10.08 -27.28
CA LEU A 118 23.18 10.82 -27.06
C LEU A 118 23.42 11.11 -25.57
N ALA A 119 22.38 11.42 -24.81
CA ALA A 119 22.46 11.56 -23.36
C ALA A 119 22.89 10.24 -22.67
N LEU A 120 22.32 9.10 -23.10
CA LEU A 120 22.73 7.78 -22.63
C LEU A 120 24.18 7.47 -23.00
N GLU A 121 24.58 7.74 -24.24
CA GLU A 121 25.93 7.57 -24.75
C GLU A 121 26.94 8.38 -23.91
N ARG A 122 26.67 9.68 -23.70
CA ARG A 122 27.47 10.55 -22.83
C ARG A 122 27.56 10.00 -21.40
N ARG A 123 26.46 9.47 -20.84
CA ARG A 123 26.45 8.84 -19.51
C ARG A 123 27.31 7.58 -19.48
N MET A 124 27.25 6.75 -20.51
CA MET A 124 28.06 5.54 -20.64
C MET A 124 29.54 5.88 -20.80
N ARG A 125 29.90 6.89 -21.60
CA ARG A 125 31.29 7.39 -21.70
C ARG A 125 31.82 7.86 -20.35
N LYS A 126 31.05 8.65 -19.60
CA LYS A 126 31.45 9.09 -18.25
C LYS A 126 31.68 7.91 -17.30
N ARG A 127 30.81 6.89 -17.33
CA ARG A 127 30.99 5.66 -16.52
C ARG A 127 32.24 4.88 -16.92
N LYS A 128 32.44 4.66 -18.22
CA LYS A 128 33.63 3.98 -18.74
C LYS A 128 34.90 4.78 -18.43
N SER A 129 34.86 6.11 -18.52
CA SER A 129 35.98 6.98 -18.15
C SER A 129 36.34 6.84 -16.67
N ARG A 130 35.36 6.89 -15.76
CA ARG A 130 35.60 6.71 -14.31
C ARG A 130 36.16 5.33 -14.00
N LEU A 131 35.64 4.28 -14.63
CA LEU A 131 36.15 2.93 -14.45
C LEU A 131 37.59 2.81 -14.98
N MET A 132 37.87 3.36 -16.16
CA MET A 132 39.21 3.37 -16.75
C MET A 132 40.19 4.22 -15.93
N GLU A 133 39.74 5.30 -15.32
CA GLU A 133 40.53 6.15 -14.42
C GLU A 133 40.84 5.44 -13.10
N GLN A 134 39.86 4.74 -12.51
CA GLN A 134 40.04 3.87 -11.35
C GLN A 134 41.04 2.74 -11.64
N VAL A 135 40.99 2.17 -12.85
CA VAL A 135 41.94 1.16 -13.32
C VAL A 135 43.34 1.76 -13.57
N ARG A 136 43.43 2.96 -14.12
CA ARG A 136 44.71 3.65 -14.41
C ARG A 136 45.42 4.12 -13.12
N GLY A 137 44.68 4.38 -12.05
CA GLY A 137 45.21 4.71 -10.73
C GLY A 137 45.80 3.52 -9.97
N MET A 138 45.61 2.29 -10.44
CA MET A 138 46.33 1.13 -9.90
C MET A 138 47.75 1.12 -10.47
N GLU A 139 48.71 1.43 -9.60
CA GLU A 139 50.14 1.58 -9.86
C GLU A 139 50.69 0.66 -10.97
N GLY A 140 51.30 1.26 -12.00
CA GLY A 140 52.11 0.57 -13.01
C GLY A 140 51.60 0.62 -14.46
N TYR A 141 50.35 1.00 -14.72
CA TYR A 141 49.80 1.04 -16.09
C TYR A 141 49.74 2.46 -16.66
N GLY A 142 50.92 3.04 -16.94
CA GLY A 142 51.10 4.37 -17.54
C GLY A 142 50.99 4.44 -19.07
N GLY A 143 50.43 3.43 -19.72
CA GLY A 143 50.29 3.35 -21.18
C GLY A 143 49.03 2.60 -21.59
N ALA A 144 48.68 2.63 -22.88
CA ALA A 144 47.50 1.99 -23.44
C ALA A 144 47.23 0.63 -22.78
N LEU A 145 46.13 0.54 -22.03
CA LEU A 145 45.72 -0.67 -21.34
C LEU A 145 45.43 -1.74 -22.40
N PHE A 146 46.44 -2.57 -22.71
CA PHE A 146 46.15 -3.90 -23.22
C PHE A 146 45.19 -4.52 -22.21
N VAL A 147 44.04 -4.99 -22.68
CA VAL A 147 43.05 -5.68 -21.86
C VAL A 147 43.65 -7.03 -21.46
N VAL A 148 44.62 -7.00 -20.56
CA VAL A 148 45.21 -8.18 -19.95
C VAL A 148 44.16 -8.70 -18.97
N THR A 149 43.93 -10.01 -19.02
CA THR A 149 42.91 -10.72 -18.23
C THR A 149 42.90 -10.34 -16.74
N GLY A 150 44.05 -10.03 -16.15
CA GLY A 150 44.17 -9.59 -14.76
C GLY A 150 43.52 -8.23 -14.43
N VAL A 151 43.47 -7.29 -15.38
CA VAL A 151 42.81 -5.99 -15.18
C VAL A 151 41.29 -6.15 -15.17
N LEU A 152 40.75 -6.98 -16.08
CA LEU A 152 39.31 -7.30 -16.10
C LEU A 152 38.86 -8.04 -14.84
N GLN A 153 39.72 -8.90 -14.30
CA GLN A 153 39.43 -9.63 -13.07
C GLN A 153 39.33 -8.68 -11.87
N LYS A 154 40.25 -7.72 -11.75
CA LYS A 154 40.20 -6.68 -10.72
C LYS A 154 39.00 -5.73 -10.87
N VAL A 155 38.64 -5.35 -12.10
CA VAL A 155 37.40 -4.60 -12.36
C VAL A 155 36.18 -5.36 -11.85
N ARG A 156 36.12 -6.67 -12.11
CA ARG A 156 35.03 -7.53 -11.65
C ARG A 156 35.00 -7.65 -10.12
N GLU A 157 36.15 -7.77 -9.47
CA GLU A 157 36.27 -7.78 -8.01
C GLU A 157 35.76 -6.46 -7.40
N LEU A 158 36.11 -5.31 -7.98
CA LEU A 158 35.62 -4.01 -7.54
C LEU A 158 34.10 -3.86 -7.73
N GLU A 159 33.55 -4.35 -8.85
CA GLU A 159 32.09 -4.36 -9.07
C GLU A 159 31.37 -5.25 -8.06
N GLN A 160 31.93 -6.42 -7.74
CA GLN A 160 31.40 -7.31 -6.71
C GLN A 160 31.45 -6.66 -5.32
N GLN A 161 32.58 -6.07 -4.95
CA GLN A 161 32.69 -5.34 -3.67
C GLN A 161 31.67 -4.20 -3.55
N GLN A 162 31.41 -3.46 -4.63
CA GLN A 162 30.39 -2.43 -4.66
C GLN A 162 28.96 -2.98 -4.57
N ALA A 163 28.70 -4.14 -5.18
CA ALA A 163 27.42 -4.82 -5.07
C ALA A 163 27.19 -5.32 -3.63
N ASP A 164 28.18 -5.99 -3.05
CA ASP A 164 28.14 -6.50 -1.68
C ASP A 164 27.97 -5.36 -0.67
N ALA A 165 28.65 -4.22 -0.87
CA ALA A 165 28.52 -3.05 0.00
C ALA A 165 27.10 -2.46 -0.05
N LYS A 166 26.48 -2.39 -1.23
CA LYS A 166 25.09 -1.94 -1.37
C LYS A 166 24.12 -2.92 -0.73
N GLU A 167 24.34 -4.22 -0.91
CA GLU A 167 23.51 -5.24 -0.30
C GLU A 167 23.59 -5.19 1.23
N ARG A 168 24.79 -4.98 1.80
CA ARG A 168 24.97 -4.75 3.24
C ARG A 168 24.25 -3.50 3.71
N GLU A 169 24.35 -2.39 2.97
CA GLU A 169 23.64 -1.16 3.33
C GLU A 169 22.11 -1.33 3.30
N GLU A 170 21.58 -2.07 2.31
CA GLU A 170 20.16 -2.41 2.23
C GLU A 170 19.73 -3.33 3.38
N GLN A 171 20.55 -4.32 3.73
CA GLN A 171 20.31 -5.21 4.88
C GLN A 171 20.31 -4.44 6.20
N GLU A 172 21.26 -3.54 6.42
CA GLU A 172 21.31 -2.68 7.61
C GLU A 172 20.08 -1.77 7.71
N LYS A 173 19.65 -1.17 6.59
CA LYS A 173 18.42 -0.36 6.55
C LYS A 173 17.19 -1.20 6.89
N ALA A 174 17.09 -2.42 6.34
CA ALA A 174 16.00 -3.33 6.63
C ALA A 174 15.98 -3.76 8.11
N GLN A 175 17.15 -4.03 8.71
CA GLN A 175 17.30 -4.35 10.13
C GLN A 175 16.83 -3.18 11.01
N ARG A 176 17.30 -1.96 10.74
CA ARG A 176 16.87 -0.76 11.49
C ARG A 176 15.36 -0.52 11.42
N VAL A 177 14.72 -0.86 10.31
CA VAL A 177 13.25 -0.77 10.17
C VAL A 177 12.56 -1.83 11.04
N ARG A 178 13.07 -3.06 11.06
CA ARG A 178 12.54 -4.15 11.90
C ARG A 178 12.66 -3.84 13.39
N GLU A 179 13.84 -3.41 13.85
CA GLU A 179 14.08 -3.01 15.25
C GLU A 179 13.14 -1.88 15.69
N ARG A 180 12.90 -0.89 14.83
CA ARG A 180 11.94 0.20 15.10
C ARG A 180 10.50 -0.31 15.20
N ALA A 181 10.12 -1.31 14.40
CA ALA A 181 8.79 -1.91 14.45
C ALA A 181 8.61 -2.70 15.75
N GLU A 182 9.60 -3.51 16.14
CA GLU A 182 9.60 -4.29 17.38
C GLU A 182 9.55 -3.38 18.62
N ALA A 183 10.37 -2.31 18.66
CA ALA A 183 10.34 -1.34 19.75
C ALA A 183 8.98 -0.63 19.89
N LYS A 184 8.31 -0.33 18.77
CA LYS A 184 6.95 0.23 18.79
C LYS A 184 5.93 -0.80 19.30
N ALA A 185 6.04 -2.06 18.89
CA ALA A 185 5.16 -3.14 19.34
C ALA A 185 5.27 -3.38 20.85
N LEU A 186 6.49 -3.40 21.40
CA LEU A 186 6.72 -3.55 22.84
C LEU A 186 6.11 -2.39 23.64
N LYS A 187 6.31 -1.14 23.20
CA LYS A 187 5.70 0.04 23.84
C LYS A 187 4.18 0.01 23.76
N ALA A 188 3.61 -0.40 22.62
CA ALA A 188 2.16 -0.58 22.48
C ALA A 188 1.62 -1.66 23.42
N ALA A 189 2.30 -2.79 23.56
CA ALA A 189 1.90 -3.86 24.49
C ALA A 189 1.98 -3.40 25.95
N GLU A 190 3.02 -2.68 26.35
CA GLU A 190 3.16 -2.14 27.70
C GLU A 190 2.05 -1.13 28.03
N THR A 191 1.75 -0.21 27.11
CA THR A 191 0.65 0.75 27.30
C THR A 191 -0.71 0.06 27.38
N LEU A 192 -0.93 -1.01 26.60
CA LEU A 192 -2.14 -1.82 26.68
C LEU A 192 -2.27 -2.50 28.04
N ARG A 193 -1.19 -3.10 28.58
CA ARG A 193 -1.18 -3.71 29.92
C ARG A 193 -1.52 -2.69 31.00
N LYS A 194 -0.88 -1.51 30.98
CA LYS A 194 -1.20 -0.42 31.92
C LYS A 194 -2.65 0.03 31.82
N ARG A 195 -3.25 0.04 30.62
CA ARG A 195 -4.67 0.37 30.44
C ARG A 195 -5.58 -0.72 31.01
N GLN A 196 -5.25 -2.00 30.79
CA GLN A 196 -5.97 -3.14 31.34
C GLN A 196 -5.94 -3.14 32.88
N GLU A 197 -4.76 -2.91 33.48
CA GLU A 197 -4.61 -2.81 34.94
C GLU A 197 -5.45 -1.66 35.52
N ARG A 198 -5.45 -0.48 34.87
CA ARG A 198 -6.29 0.66 35.27
C ARG A 198 -7.78 0.34 35.16
N GLN A 199 -8.19 -0.39 34.13
CA GLN A 199 -9.58 -0.78 33.96
C GLN A 199 -9.99 -1.79 35.03
N ALA A 200 -9.19 -2.83 35.27
CA ALA A 200 -9.41 -3.81 36.34
C ALA A 200 -9.49 -3.15 37.73
N ALA A 201 -8.65 -2.16 38.02
CA ALA A 201 -8.70 -1.42 39.28
C ALA A 201 -10.00 -0.59 39.43
N LYS A 202 -10.49 0.02 38.33
CA LYS A 202 -11.79 0.71 38.35
C LYS A 202 -12.94 -0.27 38.58
N ASP A 203 -12.93 -1.40 37.88
CA ASP A 203 -13.96 -2.43 37.99
C ASP A 203 -13.98 -3.03 39.41
N ALA A 204 -12.80 -3.28 40.01
CA ALA A 204 -12.68 -3.71 41.39
C ALA A 204 -13.23 -2.66 42.39
N ARG A 205 -12.96 -1.37 42.16
CA ARG A 205 -13.51 -0.29 43.00
C ARG A 205 -15.02 -0.20 42.90
N MET A 206 -15.58 -0.38 41.70
CA MET A 206 -17.02 -0.40 41.49
C MET A 206 -17.67 -1.63 42.13
N ALA A 207 -17.06 -2.80 41.99
CA ALA A 207 -17.50 -4.03 42.65
C ALA A 207 -17.47 -3.90 44.18
N ALA A 208 -16.42 -3.33 44.75
CA ALA A 208 -16.33 -3.09 46.20
C ALA A 208 -17.39 -2.10 46.69
N LYS A 209 -17.66 -1.01 45.94
CA LYS A 209 -18.76 -0.09 46.24
C LYS A 209 -20.13 -0.78 46.14
N ALA A 210 -20.34 -1.62 45.14
CA ALA A 210 -21.57 -2.38 44.97
C ALA A 210 -21.78 -3.37 46.13
N ARG A 211 -20.72 -4.09 46.56
CA ARG A 211 -20.75 -4.98 47.73
C ARG A 211 -21.11 -4.23 49.01
N LYS A 212 -20.46 -3.10 49.28
CA LYS A 212 -20.79 -2.25 50.45
C LYS A 212 -22.24 -1.75 50.40
N LYS A 213 -22.75 -1.35 49.23
CA LYS A 213 -24.16 -0.96 49.09
C LYS A 213 -25.11 -2.14 49.33
N ALA A 214 -24.80 -3.32 48.79
CA ALA A 214 -25.60 -4.53 48.99
C ALA A 214 -25.61 -4.96 50.46
N GLU A 215 -24.47 -4.87 51.16
CA GLU A 215 -24.37 -5.15 52.59
C GLU A 215 -25.20 -4.17 53.42
N VAL A 216 -25.15 -2.87 53.12
CA VAL A 216 -25.98 -1.85 53.78
C VAL A 216 -27.48 -2.10 53.51
N ALA A 217 -27.86 -2.48 52.29
CA ALA A 217 -29.24 -2.82 51.95
C ALA A 217 -29.72 -4.09 52.66
N ALA A 218 -28.88 -5.12 52.75
CA ALA A 218 -29.16 -6.34 53.51
C ALA A 218 -29.33 -6.04 55.01
N ARG A 219 -28.49 -5.16 55.57
CA ARG A 219 -28.61 -4.73 56.98
C ARG A 219 -29.89 -3.93 57.24
N LYS A 220 -30.32 -3.07 56.30
CA LYS A 220 -31.58 -2.32 56.40
C LYS A 220 -32.81 -3.23 56.31
N SER A 221 -32.82 -4.18 55.37
CA SER A 221 -33.93 -5.15 55.27
C SER A 221 -34.01 -6.09 56.47
N ALA A 222 -32.87 -6.52 57.01
CA ALA A 222 -32.84 -7.29 58.26
C ALA A 222 -33.25 -6.48 59.51
N ALA A 223 -33.15 -5.14 59.47
CA ALA A 223 -33.67 -4.28 60.52
C ALA A 223 -35.19 -4.07 60.40
N GLN A 224 -35.72 -3.91 59.18
CA GLN A 224 -37.18 -3.88 58.96
C GLN A 224 -37.87 -5.16 59.40
N TYR A 225 -37.25 -6.33 59.19
CA TYR A 225 -37.80 -7.61 59.68
C TYR A 225 -37.86 -7.71 61.22
N LYS A 226 -37.02 -6.94 61.94
CA LYS A 226 -37.07 -6.90 63.41
C LYS A 226 -38.12 -5.93 63.95
N ASP A 227 -38.38 -4.83 63.25
CA ASP A 227 -39.46 -3.90 63.62
C ASP A 227 -40.86 -4.51 63.36
N ASP A 228 -41.00 -5.46 62.42
CA ASP A 228 -42.27 -6.18 62.17
C ASP A 228 -42.53 -7.35 63.16
N ASP A 229 -41.52 -7.81 63.92
CA ASP A 229 -41.64 -8.87 64.94
C ASP A 229 -41.85 -8.31 66.38
N ASP A 230 -41.74 -6.99 66.58
CA ASP A 230 -41.93 -6.31 67.89
C ASP A 230 -43.36 -5.72 68.07
N ASP A 231 -44.31 -6.06 67.19
CA ASP A 231 -45.74 -5.69 67.27
C ASP A 231 -46.66 -6.90 67.59
N ASP A 232 -46.14 -7.92 68.26
CA ASP A 232 -46.92 -9.09 68.69
C ASP A 232 -46.54 -9.55 70.12
N ASP A 233 -46.78 -8.67 71.12
CA ASP A 233 -47.02 -9.05 72.52
C ASP A 233 -47.52 -7.84 73.35
N ASN A 234 -48.80 -7.47 73.15
CA ASN A 234 -49.61 -6.88 74.22
C ASN A 234 -51.10 -7.16 74.02
N ASP A 235 -51.49 -8.43 74.15
CA ASP A 235 -52.89 -8.80 74.42
C ASP A 235 -52.96 -9.76 75.62
N TYR A 236 -52.82 -9.18 76.81
CA TYR A 236 -53.34 -9.74 78.05
C TYR A 236 -53.64 -8.60 79.03
N VAL A 237 -54.91 -8.23 79.18
CA VAL A 237 -55.67 -8.17 80.46
C VAL A 237 -57.11 -7.70 80.13
N GLU A 238 -58.00 -8.66 79.86
CA GLU A 238 -59.45 -8.50 80.02
C GLU A 238 -59.88 -9.27 81.29
N GLU A 239 -59.70 -8.70 82.49
CA GLU A 239 -60.40 -9.22 83.69
C GLU A 239 -60.45 -8.22 84.86
N TRP A 240 -61.05 -7.03 84.68
CA TRP A 240 -61.52 -6.21 85.81
C TRP A 240 -62.80 -5.45 85.48
N GLN A 241 -63.87 -6.18 85.17
CA GLN A 241 -65.25 -5.70 85.31
C GLN A 241 -66.04 -6.56 86.29
N LEU A 242 -65.71 -6.50 87.59
CA LEU A 242 -66.70 -6.82 88.62
C LEU A 242 -66.31 -6.35 90.03
N ARG A 243 -66.18 -5.04 90.27
CA ARG A 243 -66.23 -4.49 91.65
C ARG A 243 -66.51 -2.99 91.73
N ARG A 244 -67.52 -2.51 91.00
CA ARG A 244 -68.27 -1.29 91.34
C ARG A 244 -69.77 -1.52 91.25
N SER A 245 -70.25 -2.54 91.96
CA SER A 245 -71.65 -2.59 92.38
C SER A 245 -71.68 -3.20 93.78
N THR A 246 -71.68 -2.32 94.77
CA THR A 246 -72.28 -2.42 96.11
C THR A 246 -71.47 -1.52 97.06
N ARG A 247 -71.79 -0.22 97.03
CA ARG A 247 -71.91 0.66 98.22
C ARG A 247 -72.26 2.08 97.76
N GLN A 248 -73.31 2.18 96.94
CA GLN A 248 -74.29 3.24 97.10
C GLN A 248 -75.61 2.56 97.43
N ALA A 249 -75.76 2.26 98.71
CA ALA A 249 -77.05 2.14 99.35
C ALA A 249 -76.77 2.27 100.85
N ILE A 250 -77.05 3.47 101.37
CA ILE A 250 -78.07 3.66 102.41
C ILE A 250 -77.43 3.39 103.79
N SER A 251 -77.06 4.44 104.52
CA SER A 251 -77.99 5.25 105.31
C SER A 251 -78.45 4.51 106.56
N LYS A 252 -78.35 5.23 107.68
CA LYS A 252 -78.84 4.98 109.06
C LYS A 252 -77.83 4.24 109.95
N ASN A 253 -77.24 4.92 110.95
CA ASN A 253 -77.86 5.38 112.22
C ASN A 253 -78.55 4.24 112.97
N ASN A 254 -77.78 3.56 113.83
CA ASN A 254 -77.99 3.27 115.26
C ASN A 254 -77.25 2.00 115.65
#